data_AF-A0A945WJV7-F1
#
_entry.id   AF-A0A945WJV7-F1
#
_cell.length_a   1.000
_cell.length_b   1.000
_cell.length_c   1.000
_cell.angle_alpha   90.00
_cell.angle_beta   90.00
_cell.angle_gamma   90.00
#
_symmetry.space_group_name_H-M   'P 1'
#
loop_
_entity.id
_entity.type
_entity.pdbx_description
1 polymer ?
#
loop_
_entity_poly.entity_id
_entity_poly.type
_entity_poly.pdbx_seq_one_letter_code
_entity_poly.pdbx_strand_id
1 'polypeptide(L)'
;MNRSIFIFLLLTLPSLSLAQLAFNDVDYHQIPFKKVKPYIERQAIAQTIEHFNELEPSCKNVEDFGTYQVYSRSYTIEQPLSVVWSMYKDSDPTSTWNTKKSKIGLMYLRNEDRLVYPSDSAGSARLGQVIYLNLRMLQGMYNLVTSLEITRLDEDEKTIEFNYVRGGINDGKQVIKLIENSNGQTVLTHMSIVHSESPFRDRVIYPFFHNRLINAFHRNMRRLLELNS
;
A
#
# COMPACT_ATOMS: atom_id res chain seq x y z
N MET A 1 0.82 13.59 -72.03
CA MET A 1 1.62 14.26 -70.97
C MET A 1 0.96 13.97 -69.63
N ASN A 2 1.44 12.94 -68.93
CA ASN A 2 0.84 12.45 -67.69
C ASN A 2 1.29 13.32 -66.51
N ARG A 3 0.35 13.94 -65.81
CA ARG A 3 0.59 14.56 -64.50
C ARG A 3 -0.14 13.75 -63.45
N SER A 4 0.53 12.74 -62.91
CA SER A 4 0.09 12.05 -61.71
C SER A 4 0.38 12.96 -60.50
N ILE A 5 -0.65 13.51 -59.89
CA ILE A 5 -0.56 14.23 -58.63
C ILE A 5 -0.60 13.18 -57.51
N PHE A 6 0.53 12.94 -56.86
CA PHE A 6 0.60 12.16 -55.63
C PHE A 6 0.15 13.05 -54.46
N ILE A 7 -1.07 12.84 -53.97
CA ILE A 7 -1.53 13.43 -52.71
C ILE A 7 -1.01 12.54 -51.58
N PHE A 8 -0.01 13.01 -50.85
CA PHE A 8 0.42 12.40 -49.59
C PHE A 8 -0.62 12.75 -48.52
N LEU A 9 -1.54 11.82 -48.23
CA LEU A 9 -2.41 11.92 -47.07
C LEU A 9 -1.58 11.59 -45.82
N LEU A 10 -1.17 12.62 -45.07
CA LEU A 10 -0.65 12.46 -43.71
C LEU A 10 -1.81 12.03 -42.81
N LEU A 11 -1.93 10.72 -42.59
CA LEU A 11 -2.76 10.15 -41.53
C LEU A 11 -2.09 10.46 -40.19
N THR A 12 -2.45 11.58 -39.58
CA THR A 12 -2.20 11.80 -38.15
C THR A 12 -3.12 10.86 -37.37
N LEU A 13 -2.66 9.64 -37.12
CA LEU A 13 -3.24 8.81 -36.08
C LEU A 13 -3.15 9.62 -34.78
N PRO A 14 -4.27 9.90 -34.08
CA PRO A 14 -4.16 10.42 -32.73
C PRO A 14 -3.47 9.32 -31.93
N SER A 15 -2.21 9.53 -31.60
CA SER A 15 -1.59 8.84 -30.48
C SER A 15 -2.52 9.08 -29.30
N LEU A 16 -3.22 8.02 -28.87
CA LEU A 16 -3.90 8.00 -27.59
C LEU A 16 -2.80 8.25 -26.55
N SER A 17 -2.57 9.52 -26.23
CA SER A 17 -1.92 9.91 -25.00
C SER A 17 -2.84 9.36 -23.92
N LEU A 18 -2.44 8.24 -23.34
CA LEU A 18 -2.94 7.88 -22.02
C LEU A 18 -2.45 9.03 -21.14
N ALA A 19 -3.36 9.96 -20.84
CA ALA A 19 -3.08 11.02 -19.89
C ALA A 19 -2.67 10.35 -18.59
N GLN A 20 -1.45 10.62 -18.14
CA GLN A 20 -0.95 10.09 -16.88
C GLN A 20 -1.76 10.72 -15.76
N LEU A 21 -2.22 9.91 -14.82
CA LEU A 21 -3.03 10.39 -13.72
C LEU A 21 -2.23 11.35 -12.83
N ALA A 22 -2.63 12.61 -12.81
CA ALA A 22 -2.01 13.67 -12.03
C ALA A 22 -2.57 13.74 -10.60
N PHE A 23 -1.81 14.34 -9.68
CA PHE A 23 -2.32 14.60 -8.32
C PHE A 23 -3.53 15.54 -8.30
N ASN A 24 -3.68 16.40 -9.31
CA ASN A 24 -4.82 17.31 -9.44
C ASN A 24 -6.10 16.62 -9.97
N ASP A 25 -6.01 15.37 -10.43
CA ASP A 25 -7.17 14.58 -10.87
C ASP A 25 -7.91 13.92 -9.70
N VAL A 26 -7.39 14.05 -8.48
CA VAL A 26 -8.00 13.45 -7.29
C VAL A 26 -9.34 14.12 -6.97
N ASP A 27 -10.43 13.35 -7.05
CA ASP A 27 -11.70 13.74 -6.45
C ASP A 27 -11.64 13.69 -4.90
N TYR A 28 -11.28 14.82 -4.30
CA TYR A 28 -11.20 14.95 -2.86
C TYR A 28 -12.57 14.84 -2.15
N HIS A 29 -13.71 14.96 -2.84
CA HIS A 29 -15.03 14.78 -2.21
C HIS A 29 -15.26 13.32 -1.79
N GLN A 30 -14.67 12.38 -2.51
CA GLN A 30 -14.74 10.95 -2.20
C GLN A 30 -13.77 10.50 -1.08
N ILE A 31 -12.91 11.40 -0.60
CA ILE A 31 -11.98 11.12 0.51
C ILE A 31 -12.59 11.64 1.83
N PRO A 32 -13.12 10.77 2.71
CA PRO A 32 -13.82 11.22 3.93
C PRO A 32 -12.86 11.66 5.04
N PHE A 33 -11.55 11.38 4.91
CA PHE A 33 -10.57 11.65 5.95
C PHE A 33 -9.84 12.97 5.70
N LYS A 34 -10.18 14.00 6.49
CA LYS A 34 -9.62 15.36 6.36
C LYS A 34 -8.09 15.41 6.33
N LYS A 35 -7.38 14.50 7.01
CA LYS A 35 -5.91 14.47 7.02
C LYS A 35 -5.28 13.78 5.80
N VAL A 36 -6.03 12.94 5.08
CA VAL A 36 -5.53 12.24 3.89
C VAL A 36 -5.36 13.23 2.75
N LYS A 37 -6.30 14.15 2.56
CA LYS A 37 -6.28 15.16 1.48
C LYS A 37 -4.97 15.96 1.44
N PRO A 38 -4.58 16.69 2.50
CA PRO A 38 -3.33 17.45 2.48
C PRO A 38 -2.08 16.57 2.60
N TYR A 39 -2.22 15.27 2.94
CA TYR A 39 -1.08 14.34 2.91
C TYR A 39 -0.71 13.98 1.48
N ILE A 40 -1.71 13.72 0.61
CA ILE A 40 -1.51 13.46 -0.81
C ILE A 40 -0.78 14.64 -1.47
N GLU A 41 -1.27 15.86 -1.28
CA GLU A 41 -0.67 17.08 -1.83
C GLU A 41 0.77 17.28 -1.34
N ARG A 42 1.00 17.17 -0.02
CA ARG A 42 2.35 17.32 0.55
C ARG A 42 3.32 16.26 0.04
N GLN A 43 2.86 15.04 -0.22
CA GLN A 43 3.72 14.00 -0.74
C GLN A 43 4.19 14.30 -2.17
N ALA A 44 3.29 14.80 -3.03
CA ALA A 44 3.64 15.25 -4.37
C ALA A 44 4.68 16.39 -4.32
N ILE A 45 4.44 17.39 -3.46
CA ILE A 45 5.36 18.52 -3.26
C ILE A 45 6.72 18.04 -2.73
N ALA A 46 6.73 17.16 -1.73
CA ALA A 46 7.97 16.66 -1.12
C ALA A 46 8.84 15.86 -2.09
N GLN A 47 8.23 15.20 -3.07
CA GLN A 47 8.94 14.47 -4.12
C GLN A 47 9.19 15.30 -5.39
N THR A 48 8.59 16.49 -5.50
CA THR A 48 8.64 17.33 -6.72
C THR A 48 8.10 16.58 -7.95
N ILE A 49 6.93 15.97 -7.82
CA ILE A 49 6.27 15.16 -8.86
C ILE A 49 4.86 15.69 -9.18
N GLU A 50 4.38 15.43 -10.38
CA GLU A 50 3.05 15.85 -10.84
C GLU A 50 2.08 14.68 -11.01
N HIS A 51 2.61 13.47 -11.26
CA HIS A 51 1.84 12.27 -11.56
C HIS A 51 2.05 11.16 -10.53
N PHE A 52 1.02 10.35 -10.30
CA PHE A 52 1.07 9.25 -9.35
C PHE A 52 2.08 8.16 -9.74
N ASN A 53 2.29 7.95 -11.03
CA ASN A 53 3.26 6.95 -11.54
C ASN A 53 4.73 7.33 -11.23
N GLU A 54 4.99 8.55 -10.77
CA GLU A 54 6.33 9.02 -10.37
C GLU A 54 6.63 8.73 -8.89
N LEU A 55 5.64 8.27 -8.11
CA LEU A 55 5.83 7.93 -6.70
C LEU A 55 6.90 6.86 -6.52
N GLU A 56 7.81 7.08 -5.57
CA GLU A 56 8.87 6.12 -5.26
C GLU A 56 8.74 5.49 -3.86
N PRO A 57 9.07 4.20 -3.71
CA PRO A 57 9.33 3.58 -2.42
C PRO A 57 10.49 4.29 -1.70
N SER A 58 10.32 4.56 -0.40
CA SER A 58 11.31 5.25 0.45
C SER A 58 12.65 4.54 0.53
N CYS A 59 12.66 3.20 0.60
CA CYS A 59 13.88 2.40 0.74
C CYS A 59 14.27 1.59 -0.50
N LYS A 60 13.85 2.00 -1.70
CA LYS A 60 14.20 1.32 -2.97
C LYS A 60 15.71 1.11 -3.16
N ASN A 61 16.52 2.08 -2.71
CA ASN A 61 17.98 2.09 -2.88
C ASN A 61 18.73 1.97 -1.54
N VAL A 62 18.08 1.46 -0.49
CA VAL A 62 18.71 1.28 0.82
C VAL A 62 19.32 -0.12 0.87
N GLU A 63 20.64 -0.19 0.89
CA GLU A 63 21.39 -1.45 0.99
C GLU A 63 21.64 -1.86 2.45
N ASP A 64 21.72 -0.88 3.35
CA ASP A 64 21.94 -1.09 4.79
C ASP A 64 20.85 -0.41 5.62
N PHE A 65 20.26 -1.19 6.54
CA PHE A 65 19.23 -0.77 7.48
C PHE A 65 19.77 -0.55 8.90
N GLY A 66 21.09 -0.41 9.11
CA GLY A 66 21.71 -0.30 10.44
C GLY A 66 21.17 0.82 11.34
N THR A 67 20.62 1.90 10.77
CA THR A 67 19.99 3.01 11.52
C THR A 67 18.48 2.83 11.74
N TYR A 68 17.89 1.82 11.12
CA TYR A 68 16.46 1.53 11.21
C TYR A 68 16.16 0.72 12.46
N GLN A 69 14.97 0.92 13.01
CA GLN A 69 14.43 0.05 14.05
C GLN A 69 13.70 -1.12 13.39
N VAL A 70 13.93 -2.32 13.91
CA VAL A 70 13.29 -3.54 13.44
C VAL A 70 12.34 -4.07 14.51
N TYR A 71 11.09 -4.28 14.12
CA TYR A 71 10.05 -4.84 14.97
C TYR A 71 9.41 -6.03 14.28
N SER A 72 9.18 -7.12 15.01
CA SER A 72 8.53 -8.30 14.46
C SER A 72 7.47 -8.85 15.41
N ARG A 73 6.40 -9.39 14.83
CA ARG A 73 5.34 -10.11 15.53
C ARG A 73 4.94 -11.34 14.73
N SER A 74 4.73 -12.44 15.43
CA SER A 74 4.26 -13.68 14.83
C SER A 74 2.89 -14.09 15.39
N TYR A 75 2.10 -14.75 14.55
CA TYR A 75 0.76 -15.24 14.85
C TYR A 75 0.60 -16.65 14.28
N THR A 76 -0.01 -17.55 15.04
CA THR A 76 -0.40 -18.87 14.54
C THR A 76 -1.86 -18.85 14.11
N ILE A 77 -2.14 -19.37 12.92
CA ILE A 77 -3.46 -19.53 12.34
C ILE A 77 -3.68 -21.02 12.10
N GLU A 78 -4.76 -21.56 12.66
CA GLU A 78 -5.10 -22.99 12.62
C GLU A 78 -5.73 -23.39 11.28
N GLN A 79 -5.05 -23.04 10.19
CA GLN A 79 -5.43 -23.33 8.80
C GLN A 79 -4.17 -23.63 7.96
N PRO A 80 -4.28 -24.45 6.90
CA PRO A 80 -3.17 -24.75 6.00
C PRO A 80 -2.60 -23.51 5.31
N LEU A 81 -1.30 -23.54 4.99
CA LEU A 81 -0.58 -22.42 4.36
C LEU A 81 -1.23 -21.93 3.08
N SER A 82 -1.70 -22.85 2.22
CA SER A 82 -2.37 -22.51 0.95
C SER A 82 -3.64 -21.67 1.16
N VAL A 83 -4.45 -22.04 2.16
CA VAL A 83 -5.70 -21.35 2.50
C VAL A 83 -5.41 -19.95 3.03
N VAL A 84 -4.48 -19.84 4.00
CA VAL A 84 -4.12 -18.55 4.59
C VAL A 84 -3.45 -17.64 3.55
N TRP A 85 -2.57 -18.18 2.71
CA TRP A 85 -1.92 -17.41 1.66
C TRP A 85 -2.90 -16.84 0.63
N SER A 86 -3.81 -17.67 0.11
CA SER A 86 -4.86 -17.21 -0.82
C SER A 86 -5.69 -16.10 -0.18
N MET A 87 -6.09 -16.25 1.09
CA MET A 87 -6.79 -15.20 1.81
C MET A 87 -6.01 -13.87 1.89
N TYR A 88 -4.69 -13.91 2.13
CA TYR A 88 -3.86 -12.69 2.17
C TYR A 88 -3.65 -12.04 0.81
N LYS A 89 -3.53 -12.84 -0.25
CA LYS A 89 -3.29 -12.37 -1.61
C LYS A 89 -4.57 -11.89 -2.30
N ASP A 90 -5.66 -12.64 -2.14
CA ASP A 90 -6.85 -12.49 -2.97
C ASP A 90 -7.89 -11.54 -2.37
N SER A 91 -7.73 -11.16 -1.10
CA SER A 91 -8.64 -10.24 -0.44
C SER A 91 -8.47 -8.79 -0.87
N ASP A 92 -9.60 -8.09 -0.96
CA ASP A 92 -9.61 -6.68 -1.33
C ASP A 92 -8.99 -5.79 -0.24
N PRO A 93 -7.94 -5.00 -0.55
CA PRO A 93 -7.38 -4.00 0.36
C PRO A 93 -8.43 -3.09 1.02
N THR A 94 -9.50 -2.70 0.32
CA THR A 94 -10.57 -1.86 0.89
C THR A 94 -11.34 -2.58 1.98
N SER A 95 -11.36 -3.92 1.97
CA SER A 95 -11.95 -4.75 3.02
C SER A 95 -10.94 -5.11 4.12
N THR A 96 -9.70 -5.45 3.77
CA THR A 96 -8.69 -5.92 4.74
C THR A 96 -8.21 -4.78 5.65
N TRP A 97 -8.02 -3.59 5.10
CA TRP A 97 -7.62 -2.39 5.85
C TRP A 97 -8.78 -1.68 6.55
N ASN A 98 -10.03 -2.07 6.33
CA ASN A 98 -11.21 -1.47 6.96
C ASN A 98 -11.40 -1.99 8.39
N THR A 99 -10.65 -1.42 9.33
CA THR A 99 -10.68 -1.79 10.74
C THR A 99 -11.12 -0.62 11.62
N LYS A 100 -11.27 -0.85 12.93
CA LYS A 100 -11.46 0.24 13.90
C LYS A 100 -10.25 1.17 14.00
N LYS A 101 -9.07 0.76 13.49
CA LYS A 101 -7.78 1.44 13.66
C LYS A 101 -7.18 1.96 12.35
N SER A 102 -7.61 1.46 11.22
CA SER A 102 -7.13 1.82 9.88
C SER A 102 -8.32 1.89 8.94
N LYS A 103 -8.25 2.75 7.93
CA LYS A 103 -9.13 2.75 6.76
C LYS A 103 -8.36 3.26 5.55
N ILE A 104 -8.63 2.73 4.36
CA ILE A 104 -8.15 3.32 3.11
C ILE A 104 -8.82 4.67 2.91
N GLY A 105 -8.03 5.70 2.61
CA GLY A 105 -8.51 7.01 2.20
C GLY A 105 -8.46 7.22 0.70
N LEU A 106 -7.44 6.68 0.05
CA LEU A 106 -7.26 6.63 -1.40
C LEU A 106 -6.31 5.47 -1.72
N MET A 107 -6.42 4.88 -2.90
CA MET A 107 -5.40 3.99 -3.43
C MET A 107 -5.18 4.28 -4.91
N TYR A 108 -3.92 4.16 -5.33
CA TYR A 108 -3.51 4.26 -6.71
C TYR A 108 -3.02 2.90 -7.19
N LEU A 109 -3.49 2.49 -8.37
CA LEU A 109 -3.15 1.23 -9.02
C LEU A 109 -2.21 1.53 -10.19
N ARG A 110 -0.91 1.43 -9.96
CA ARG A 110 0.12 1.84 -10.93
C ARG A 110 -0.03 1.18 -12.30
N ASN A 111 -0.39 -0.09 -12.35
CA ASN A 111 -0.51 -0.85 -13.61
C ASN A 111 -1.78 -0.52 -14.40
N GLU A 112 -2.77 0.12 -13.77
CA GLU A 112 -4.04 0.54 -14.39
C GLU A 112 -4.13 2.06 -14.56
N ASP A 113 -3.14 2.79 -14.03
CA ASP A 113 -3.13 4.23 -13.86
C ASP A 113 -4.46 4.78 -13.29
N ARG A 114 -4.96 4.13 -12.23
CA ARG A 114 -6.32 4.30 -11.73
C ARG A 114 -6.39 4.59 -10.23
N LEU A 115 -7.28 5.49 -9.83
CA LEU A 115 -7.65 5.71 -8.43
C LEU A 115 -8.76 4.76 -7.98
N VAL A 116 -8.67 4.34 -6.72
CA VAL A 116 -9.68 3.59 -5.99
C VAL A 116 -10.02 4.37 -4.73
N TYR A 117 -11.30 4.72 -4.58
CA TYR A 117 -11.81 5.43 -3.42
C TYR A 117 -12.34 4.46 -2.36
N PRO A 118 -12.59 4.90 -1.12
CA PRO A 118 -12.98 4.01 -0.03
C PRO A 118 -14.30 3.24 -0.24
N SER A 119 -15.18 3.72 -1.12
CA SER A 119 -16.43 3.07 -1.52
C SER A 119 -16.25 1.99 -2.58
N ASP A 120 -15.10 1.98 -3.24
CA ASP A 120 -14.86 1.14 -4.41
C ASP A 120 -14.26 -0.20 -4.00
N SER A 121 -14.23 -1.13 -4.95
CA SER A 121 -13.42 -2.36 -4.85
C SER A 121 -12.11 -2.17 -5.59
N ALA A 122 -11.02 -2.60 -4.97
CA ALA A 122 -9.72 -2.65 -5.62
C ALA A 122 -9.44 -3.98 -6.31
N GLY A 123 -10.25 -5.01 -6.03
CA GLY A 123 -9.89 -6.40 -6.30
C GLY A 123 -8.74 -6.87 -5.39
N SER A 124 -8.06 -7.95 -5.78
CA SER A 124 -7.00 -8.56 -4.97
C SER A 124 -5.78 -7.67 -4.74
N ALA A 125 -4.98 -8.03 -3.73
CA ALA A 125 -3.68 -7.43 -3.48
C ALA A 125 -2.73 -7.73 -4.66
N ARG A 126 -2.08 -6.70 -5.20
CA ARG A 126 -1.17 -6.84 -6.36
C ARG A 126 -0.03 -5.83 -6.31
N LEU A 127 1.05 -6.13 -7.05
CA LEU A 127 2.21 -5.26 -7.17
C LEU A 127 1.83 -3.87 -7.69
N GLY A 128 2.47 -2.83 -7.16
CA GLY A 128 2.28 -1.43 -7.57
C GLY A 128 1.01 -0.77 -7.01
N GLN A 129 0.29 -1.42 -6.10
CA GLN A 129 -0.79 -0.76 -5.35
C GLN A 129 -0.19 0.18 -4.30
N VAL A 130 -0.45 1.48 -4.45
CA VAL A 130 -0.09 2.52 -3.47
C VAL A 130 -1.31 2.86 -2.63
N ILE A 131 -1.24 2.60 -1.33
CA ILE A 131 -2.37 2.67 -0.39
C ILE A 131 -2.17 3.83 0.57
N TYR A 132 -3.04 4.83 0.54
CA TYR A 132 -3.09 5.91 1.53
C TYR A 132 -4.01 5.50 2.69
N LEU A 133 -3.43 5.30 3.86
CA LEU A 133 -4.14 4.83 5.05
C LEU A 133 -4.38 5.97 6.04
N ASN A 134 -5.64 6.13 6.46
CA ASN A 134 -5.99 6.88 7.66
C ASN A 134 -5.89 5.96 8.88
N LEU A 135 -4.93 6.23 9.75
CA LEU A 135 -4.69 5.52 11.00
C LEU A 135 -5.33 6.25 12.17
N ARG A 136 -6.23 5.60 12.91
CA ARG A 136 -6.94 6.12 14.08
C ARG A 136 -6.18 5.82 15.36
N MET A 137 -5.56 6.86 15.91
CA MET A 137 -4.77 6.85 17.15
C MET A 137 -5.64 7.30 18.32
N LEU A 138 -5.25 6.92 19.55
CA LEU A 138 -5.92 7.38 20.78
C LEU A 138 -7.46 7.26 20.72
N GLN A 139 -7.96 6.06 20.40
CA GLN A 139 -9.40 5.78 20.21
C GLN A 139 -10.11 6.63 19.13
N GLY A 140 -9.37 7.31 18.25
CA GLY A 140 -9.91 8.13 17.17
C GLY A 140 -9.76 9.64 17.39
N MET A 141 -9.23 10.08 18.54
CA MET A 141 -9.00 11.50 18.82
C MET A 141 -7.91 12.11 17.92
N TYR A 142 -6.98 11.29 17.44
CA TYR A 142 -5.94 11.73 16.52
C TYR A 142 -5.87 10.79 15.32
N ASN A 143 -5.84 11.37 14.12
CA ASN A 143 -5.56 10.63 12.90
C ASN A 143 -4.11 10.86 12.46
N LEU A 144 -3.44 9.78 12.06
CA LEU A 144 -2.17 9.81 11.34
C LEU A 144 -2.41 9.30 9.93
N VAL A 145 -1.65 9.77 8.95
CA VAL A 145 -1.73 9.27 7.58
C VAL A 145 -0.37 8.71 7.18
N THR A 146 -0.40 7.59 6.47
CA THR A 146 0.78 6.97 5.87
C THR A 146 0.40 6.42 4.50
N SER A 147 1.37 6.27 3.61
CA SER A 147 1.21 5.59 2.33
C SER A 147 2.18 4.42 2.22
N LEU A 148 1.66 3.31 1.70
CA LEU A 148 2.41 2.06 1.49
C LEU A 148 2.29 1.62 0.03
N GLU A 149 3.35 1.13 -0.57
CA GLU A 149 3.33 0.49 -1.89
C GLU A 149 3.61 -1.01 -1.76
N ILE A 150 2.81 -1.86 -2.41
CA ILE A 150 3.14 -3.29 -2.53
C ILE A 150 4.27 -3.44 -3.55
N THR A 151 5.48 -3.71 -3.05
CA THR A 151 6.71 -3.80 -3.86
C THR A 151 7.16 -5.22 -4.13
N ARG A 152 6.70 -6.19 -3.32
CA ARG A 152 6.94 -7.62 -3.56
C ARG A 152 5.70 -8.42 -3.19
N LEU A 153 5.35 -9.36 -4.04
CA LEU A 153 4.31 -10.36 -3.82
C LEU A 153 4.87 -11.67 -4.39
N ASP A 154 5.39 -12.51 -3.51
CA ASP A 154 6.18 -13.69 -3.86
C ASP A 154 5.38 -14.95 -3.54
N GLU A 155 5.01 -15.69 -4.59
CA GLU A 155 4.21 -16.90 -4.47
C GLU A 155 5.03 -18.05 -3.87
N ASP A 156 6.31 -18.18 -4.17
CA ASP A 156 7.12 -19.31 -3.69
C ASP A 156 7.50 -19.11 -2.22
N GLU A 157 7.96 -17.91 -1.86
CA GLU A 157 8.35 -17.54 -0.50
C GLU A 157 7.17 -17.12 0.39
N LYS A 158 5.95 -17.09 -0.15
CA LYS A 158 4.71 -16.68 0.53
C LYS A 158 4.90 -15.37 1.30
N THR A 159 5.44 -14.38 0.58
CA THR A 159 5.89 -13.11 1.15
C THR A 159 5.23 -11.92 0.47
N ILE A 160 4.72 -10.98 1.28
CA ILE A 160 4.22 -9.68 0.84
C ILE A 160 5.10 -8.59 1.43
N GLU A 161 5.65 -7.71 0.60
CA GLU A 161 6.41 -6.54 1.04
C GLU A 161 5.64 -5.26 0.73
N PHE A 162 5.54 -4.40 1.73
CA PHE A 162 5.03 -3.04 1.64
C PHE A 162 6.19 -2.08 1.91
N ASN A 163 6.49 -1.17 0.99
CA ASN A 163 7.40 -0.07 1.28
C ASN A 163 6.61 1.16 1.69
N TYR A 164 7.09 1.92 2.66
CA TYR A 164 6.61 3.29 2.83
C TYR A 164 6.95 4.07 1.56
N VAL A 165 6.03 4.93 1.13
CA VAL A 165 6.29 5.81 -0.02
C VAL A 165 7.07 7.04 0.45
N ARG A 166 8.04 7.48 -0.35
CA ARG A 166 8.88 8.66 -0.08
C ARG A 166 8.03 9.92 0.19
N GLY A 167 8.58 10.86 0.95
CA GLY A 167 7.86 12.06 1.40
C GLY A 167 6.82 11.78 2.49
N GLY A 168 6.82 10.56 3.04
CA GLY A 168 6.03 10.17 4.21
C GLY A 168 6.70 10.55 5.54
N ILE A 169 6.04 10.16 6.64
CA ILE A 169 6.55 10.41 8.01
C ILE A 169 7.63 9.38 8.41
N ASN A 170 7.60 8.21 7.77
CA ASN A 170 8.50 7.11 8.02
C ASN A 170 9.07 6.63 6.68
N ASP A 171 10.33 6.20 6.72
CA ASP A 171 10.99 5.44 5.67
C ASP A 171 11.11 3.98 6.09
N GLY A 172 11.25 3.11 5.08
CA GLY A 172 11.50 1.68 5.28
C GLY A 172 10.38 0.81 4.72
N LYS A 173 10.22 -0.37 5.30
CA LYS A 173 9.32 -1.40 4.75
C LYS A 173 8.72 -2.31 5.81
N GLN A 174 7.64 -2.96 5.43
CA GLN A 174 6.95 -3.99 6.17
C GLN A 174 6.93 -5.27 5.35
N VAL A 175 7.11 -6.41 6.00
CA VAL A 175 7.14 -7.73 5.36
C VAL A 175 6.20 -8.64 6.12
N ILE A 176 5.27 -9.25 5.39
CA ILE A 176 4.43 -10.35 5.88
C ILE A 176 4.94 -11.63 5.23
N LYS A 177 5.42 -12.58 6.04
CA LYS A 177 5.86 -13.91 5.59
C LYS A 177 5.03 -14.99 6.25
N LEU A 178 4.56 -15.96 5.46
CA LEU A 178 3.79 -17.10 5.94
C LEU A 178 4.60 -18.38 5.76
N ILE A 179 4.67 -19.20 6.80
CA ILE A 179 5.30 -20.52 6.75
C ILE A 179 4.39 -21.56 7.39
N GLU A 180 4.48 -22.80 6.91
CA GLU A 180 3.82 -23.93 7.55
C GLU A 180 4.66 -24.42 8.74
N ASN A 181 4.01 -24.74 9.87
CA ASN A 181 4.67 -25.38 11.01
C ASN A 181 4.52 -26.91 10.98
N SER A 182 5.17 -27.60 11.91
CA SER A 182 5.13 -29.07 12.02
C SER A 182 3.74 -29.67 12.22
N ASN A 183 2.75 -28.86 12.62
CA ASN A 183 1.38 -29.29 12.88
C ASN A 183 0.44 -29.03 11.69
N GLY A 184 0.98 -28.63 10.52
CA GLY A 184 0.19 -28.25 9.35
C GLY A 184 -0.55 -26.92 9.48
N GLN A 185 -0.19 -26.10 10.48
CA GLN A 185 -0.77 -24.79 10.71
C GLN A 185 0.12 -23.70 10.12
N THR A 186 -0.45 -22.51 9.90
CA THR A 186 0.32 -21.39 9.35
C THR A 186 0.86 -20.48 10.44
N VAL A 187 2.16 -20.22 10.42
CA VAL A 187 2.79 -19.14 11.19
C VAL A 187 2.98 -17.94 10.28
N LEU A 188 2.31 -16.84 10.62
CA LEU A 188 2.48 -15.56 9.97
C LEU A 188 3.45 -14.71 10.79
N THR A 189 4.47 -14.15 10.15
CA THR A 189 5.37 -13.16 10.74
C THR A 189 5.22 -11.83 10.02
N HIS A 190 4.89 -10.78 10.76
CA HIS A 190 4.87 -9.40 10.28
C HIS A 190 6.07 -8.65 10.87
N MET A 191 7.00 -8.29 10.00
CA MET A 191 8.18 -7.48 10.32
C MET A 191 8.03 -6.06 9.80
N SER A 192 8.45 -5.07 10.57
CA SER A 192 8.59 -3.68 10.18
C SER A 192 10.04 -3.25 10.37
N ILE A 193 10.62 -2.66 9.33
CA ILE A 193 11.90 -1.97 9.34
C ILE A 193 11.59 -0.50 9.12
N VAL A 194 11.82 0.33 10.13
CA VAL A 194 11.37 1.73 10.14
C VAL A 194 12.45 2.69 10.55
N HIS A 195 12.53 3.82 9.86
CA HIS A 195 13.34 4.96 10.25
C HIS A 195 12.55 6.24 10.05
N SER A 196 12.84 7.24 10.88
CA SER A 196 12.26 8.55 10.73
C SER A 196 13.13 9.63 11.38
N GLU A 197 12.79 10.90 11.17
CA GLU A 197 13.53 12.04 11.76
C GLU A 197 13.54 12.07 13.30
N SER A 198 12.74 11.25 13.97
CA SER A 198 12.62 11.25 15.43
C SER A 198 12.95 9.87 16.01
N PRO A 199 14.14 9.70 16.61
CA PRO A 199 14.51 8.45 17.28
C PRO A 199 13.57 8.07 18.42
N PHE A 200 12.99 9.06 19.10
CA PHE A 200 11.97 8.82 20.13
C PHE A 200 10.68 8.26 19.53
N ARG A 201 10.23 8.80 18.38
CA ARG A 201 9.10 8.25 17.64
C ARG A 201 9.37 6.81 17.26
N ASP A 202 10.53 6.53 16.67
CA ASP A 202 10.85 5.19 16.18
C ASP A 202 10.93 4.17 17.32
N ARG A 203 11.58 4.52 18.43
CA ARG A 203 11.83 3.58 19.54
C ARG A 203 10.64 3.38 20.47
N VAL A 204 9.78 4.39 20.65
CA VAL A 204 8.75 4.39 21.69
C VAL A 204 7.35 4.47 21.11
N ILE A 205 7.09 5.50 20.30
CA ILE A 205 5.74 5.78 19.79
C ILE A 205 5.33 4.75 18.74
N TYR A 206 6.22 4.50 17.77
CA TYR A 206 5.98 3.59 16.66
C TYR A 206 5.62 2.19 17.14
N PRO A 207 6.44 1.46 17.91
CA PRO A 207 6.10 0.09 18.28
C PRO A 207 4.80 0.00 19.07
N PHE A 208 4.48 0.97 19.93
CA PHE A 208 3.22 0.97 20.68
C PHE A 208 2.01 1.05 19.76
N PHE A 209 1.97 2.02 18.86
CA PHE A 209 0.81 2.21 17.98
C PHE A 209 0.79 1.22 16.82
N HIS A 210 1.95 0.94 16.23
CA HIS A 210 2.11 -0.02 15.14
C HIS A 210 1.63 -1.42 15.56
N ASN A 211 2.02 -1.91 16.75
CA ASN A 211 1.52 -3.19 17.27
C ASN A 211 -0.02 -3.23 17.33
N ARG A 212 -0.67 -2.12 17.73
CA ARG A 212 -2.14 -2.06 17.80
C ARG A 212 -2.79 -2.06 16.42
N LEU A 213 -2.13 -1.46 15.42
CA LEU A 213 -2.57 -1.41 14.03
C LEU A 213 -2.46 -2.79 13.37
N ILE A 214 -1.30 -3.42 13.40
CA ILE A 214 -1.10 -4.75 12.80
C ILE A 214 -1.98 -5.80 13.48
N ASN A 215 -2.17 -5.72 14.81
CA ASN A 215 -3.09 -6.61 15.50
C ASN A 215 -4.55 -6.43 15.04
N ALA A 216 -4.97 -5.19 14.72
CA ALA A 216 -6.30 -4.94 14.19
C ALA A 216 -6.46 -5.47 12.76
N PHE A 217 -5.44 -5.28 11.93
CA PHE A 217 -5.38 -5.81 10.57
C PHE A 217 -5.45 -7.35 10.57
N HIS A 218 -4.54 -8.04 11.27
CA HIS A 218 -4.50 -9.50 11.28
C HIS A 218 -5.72 -10.15 11.92
N ARG A 219 -6.34 -9.52 12.93
CA ARG A 219 -7.65 -9.96 13.44
C ARG A 219 -8.76 -9.82 12.40
N ASN A 220 -8.75 -8.74 11.61
CA ASN A 220 -9.71 -8.60 10.53
C ASN A 220 -9.49 -9.64 9.44
N MET A 221 -8.24 -9.93 9.08
CA MET A 221 -7.89 -11.02 8.14
C MET A 221 -8.39 -12.37 8.63
N ARG A 222 -8.18 -12.69 9.92
CA ARG A 222 -8.71 -13.93 10.53
C ARG A 222 -10.23 -13.99 10.46
N ARG A 223 -10.93 -12.90 10.80
CA ARG A 223 -12.39 -12.84 10.72
C ARG A 223 -12.89 -13.04 9.29
N LEU A 224 -12.23 -12.45 8.30
CA LEU A 224 -12.58 -12.62 6.88
C LEU A 224 -12.35 -14.06 6.42
N LEU A 225 -11.27 -14.70 6.90
CA LEU A 225 -11.01 -16.11 6.66
C LEU A 225 -12.15 -16.99 7.19
N GLU A 226 -12.56 -16.78 8.45
CA GLU A 226 -13.66 -17.53 9.09
C GLU A 226 -15.01 -17.36 8.39
N LEU A 227 -15.25 -16.21 7.74
CA LEU A 227 -16.49 -15.95 6.99
C LEU A 227 -16.53 -16.60 5.60
N ASN A 228 -15.35 -16.92 5.04
CA ASN A 228 -15.19 -17.50 3.71
C ASN A 228 -14.86 -19.01 3.76
N SER A 229 -14.76 -19.58 4.96
CA SER A 229 -14.54 -21.01 5.23
C SER A 229 -15.87 -21.74 5.37
#